data_AF-A0A645GGR6-F1
#
_entry.id   AF-A0A645GGR6-F1
#
_cell.length_a   1.000
_cell.length_b   1.000
_cell.length_c   1.000
_cell.angle_alpha   90.00
_cell.angle_beta   90.00
_cell.angle_gamma   90.00
#
_symmetry.space_group_name_H-M   'P 1'
#
loop_
_entity.id
_entity.type
_entity.pdbx_description
1 polymer ?
#
loop_
_entity_poly.entity_id
_entity_poly.type
_entity_poly.pdbx_seq_one_letter_code
_entity_poly.pdbx_strand_id
1 'polypeptide(L)'
;MDDELPWDESKELTLPEFPGITFTWTSEKVTAGDKELFWGMPVWNVYLADLTNDGKPEFCATISFGSRIIDNRIIVYDYAADKEYQLADRMYYDYYLSMQDGRLMATQTDYMDGKPLVSAELQLINGEIFRFGRSVEEKQETP
;
A
#
# COMPACT_ATOMS: atom_id res chain seq x y z
N MET A 1 -11.54 18.38 -1.45
CA MET A 1 -10.08 18.50 -1.66
C MET A 1 -9.87 17.99 -3.06
N ASP A 2 -9.25 18.76 -3.94
CA ASP A 2 -9.08 18.38 -5.35
C ASP A 2 -8.29 17.06 -5.43
N ASP A 3 -8.98 15.98 -5.79
CA ASP A 3 -8.39 14.72 -6.27
C ASP A 3 -7.81 14.97 -7.66
N GLU A 4 -6.81 15.85 -7.76
CA GLU A 4 -6.04 16.04 -8.98
C GLU A 4 -5.16 14.81 -9.16
N LEU A 5 -5.76 13.79 -9.77
CA LEU A 5 -5.12 12.52 -10.07
C LEU A 5 -3.82 12.77 -10.85
N PRO A 6 -2.69 12.13 -10.47
CA PRO A 6 -1.37 12.38 -11.06
C PRO A 6 -1.22 11.68 -12.42
N TRP A 7 -2.21 11.78 -13.30
CA TRP A 7 -2.24 11.03 -14.56
C TRP A 7 -1.03 11.33 -15.45
N ASP A 8 -0.50 12.56 -15.39
CA ASP A 8 0.64 13.00 -16.21
C ASP A 8 1.93 13.22 -15.41
N GLU A 9 1.94 12.95 -14.10
CA GLU A 9 3.15 13.13 -13.28
C GLU A 9 3.97 11.84 -13.21
N SER A 10 5.20 11.93 -13.70
CA SER A 10 6.27 10.96 -13.42
C SER A 10 7.20 11.54 -12.39
N LYS A 11 7.51 10.78 -11.34
CA LYS A 11 8.51 11.15 -10.33
C LYS A 11 9.63 10.14 -10.34
N GLU A 12 10.84 10.65 -10.27
CA GLU A 12 12.06 9.85 -10.21
C GLU A 12 12.76 10.03 -8.86
N LEU A 13 13.36 8.96 -8.36
CA LEU A 13 14.11 8.94 -7.12
C LEU A 13 15.32 8.04 -7.25
N THR A 14 16.45 8.50 -6.70
CA THR A 14 17.62 7.65 -6.45
C THR A 14 17.81 7.55 -4.95
N LEU A 15 18.20 6.37 -4.49
CA LEU A 15 18.37 6.07 -3.07
C LEU A 15 19.82 5.64 -2.81
N PRO A 16 20.51 6.19 -1.79
CA PRO A 16 21.85 5.76 -1.41
C PRO A 16 21.95 4.25 -1.14
N GLU A 17 20.87 3.65 -0.63
CA GLU A 17 20.72 2.23 -0.32
C GLU A 17 20.74 1.34 -1.58
N PHE A 18 20.39 1.92 -2.74
CA PHE A 18 20.32 1.24 -4.03
C PHE A 18 21.11 2.03 -5.09
N PRO A 19 22.45 2.05 -5.00
CA PRO A 19 23.28 2.88 -5.85
C PRO A 19 23.16 2.47 -7.32
N GLY A 20 22.97 3.46 -8.20
CA GLY A 20 22.86 3.24 -9.64
C GLY A 20 21.46 2.83 -10.13
N ILE A 21 20.47 2.76 -9.23
CA ILE A 21 19.08 2.50 -9.58
C ILE A 21 18.29 3.80 -9.55
N THR A 22 17.55 4.06 -10.63
CA THR A 22 16.51 5.09 -10.69
C THR A 22 15.16 4.42 -10.52
N PHE A 23 14.45 4.81 -9.48
CA PHE A 23 13.06 4.43 -9.28
C PHE A 23 12.15 5.46 -9.92
N THR A 24 11.16 5.01 -10.67
CA THR A 24 10.20 5.88 -11.34
C THR A 24 8.80 5.43 -11.00
N TRP A 25 7.94 6.35 -10.60
CA TRP A 25 6.51 6.07 -10.46
C TRP A 25 5.65 7.07 -11.20
N THR A 26 4.56 6.54 -11.74
CA THR A 26 3.48 7.26 -12.42
C THR A 26 2.16 6.91 -11.74
N SER A 27 1.06 7.49 -12.23
CA SER A 27 -0.28 7.04 -11.84
C SER A 27 -0.56 5.57 -12.14
N GLU A 28 0.21 4.90 -13.00
CA GLU A 28 -0.08 3.52 -13.42
C GLU A 28 0.84 2.49 -12.76
N LYS A 29 2.07 2.85 -12.38
CA LYS A 29 3.05 1.89 -11.86
C LYS A 29 4.25 2.51 -11.18
N VAL A 30 5.00 1.65 -10.49
CA VAL A 30 6.32 1.93 -9.92
C VAL A 30 7.33 0.97 -10.53
N THR A 31 8.51 1.49 -10.88
CA THR A 31 9.57 0.78 -11.58
C THR A 31 10.95 1.09 -10.96
N ALA A 32 11.91 0.19 -11.18
CA ALA A 32 13.33 0.35 -10.87
C ALA A 32 14.13 0.08 -12.16
N GLY A 33 14.52 1.13 -12.88
CA GLY A 33 14.97 1.01 -14.27
C GLY A 33 13.88 0.36 -15.13
N ASP A 34 14.22 -0.73 -15.82
CA ASP A 34 13.28 -1.46 -16.68
C ASP A 34 12.38 -2.47 -15.93
N LYS A 35 12.60 -2.67 -14.62
CA LYS A 35 11.82 -3.62 -13.81
C LYS A 35 10.59 -2.94 -13.22
N GLU A 36 9.40 -3.46 -13.51
CA GLU A 36 8.18 -3.08 -12.80
C GLU A 36 8.17 -3.71 -11.39
N LEU A 37 7.96 -2.88 -10.37
CA LEU A 37 7.82 -3.32 -8.99
C LEU A 37 6.37 -3.68 -8.70
N PHE A 38 5.46 -2.78 -9.07
CA PHE A 38 4.01 -2.99 -9.00
C PHE A 38 3.26 -1.96 -9.83
N TRP A 39 1.98 -2.21 -10.09
CA TRP A 39 1.10 -1.34 -10.86
C TRP A 39 -0.24 -1.12 -10.14
N GLY A 40 -0.94 -0.06 -10.51
CA GLY A 40 -2.25 0.32 -9.98
C GLY A 40 -2.95 1.27 -10.95
N MET A 41 -4.27 1.42 -10.80
CA MET A 41 -5.06 2.35 -11.61
C MET A 41 -6.02 3.16 -10.71
N PRO A 42 -5.54 4.19 -10.00
CA PRO A 42 -4.16 4.68 -10.00
C PRO A 42 -3.30 4.13 -8.85
N VAL A 43 -2.00 4.40 -8.91
CA VAL A 43 -1.09 4.50 -7.76
C VAL A 43 -1.27 5.88 -7.13
N TRP A 44 -1.85 5.93 -5.93
CA TRP A 44 -2.22 7.20 -5.27
C TRP A 44 -1.04 7.87 -4.56
N ASN A 45 -0.18 7.06 -3.97
CA ASN A 45 0.96 7.51 -3.18
C ASN A 45 2.04 6.44 -3.18
N VAL A 46 3.27 6.87 -2.93
CA VAL A 46 4.42 5.99 -2.69
C VAL A 46 5.19 6.57 -1.51
N TYR A 47 5.26 5.80 -0.43
CA TYR A 47 6.03 6.10 0.78
C TYR A 47 7.20 5.13 0.88
N LEU A 48 8.26 5.56 1.56
CA LEU A 48 9.41 4.72 1.89
C LEU A 48 9.45 4.50 3.39
N ALA A 49 9.59 3.25 3.80
CA ALA A 49 9.73 2.84 5.20
C ALA A 49 10.59 1.58 5.29
N ASP A 50 11.44 1.46 6.30
CA ASP A 50 12.17 0.22 6.62
C ASP A 50 11.34 -0.61 7.61
N LEU A 51 10.44 -1.43 7.06
CA LEU A 51 9.51 -2.31 7.79
C LEU A 51 10.18 -3.63 8.15
N THR A 52 11.17 -4.09 7.37
CA THR A 52 11.90 -5.33 7.65
C THR A 52 13.07 -5.15 8.63
N ASN A 53 13.44 -3.90 8.93
CA ASN A 53 14.59 -3.51 9.76
C ASN A 53 15.93 -4.00 9.17
N ASP A 54 16.04 -4.02 7.84
CA ASP A 54 17.25 -4.44 7.12
C ASP A 54 18.14 -3.25 6.69
N GLY A 55 17.72 -2.03 7.02
CA GLY A 55 18.38 -0.77 6.67
C GLY A 55 18.11 -0.30 5.24
N LYS A 56 17.20 -0.93 4.50
CA LYS A 56 16.77 -0.51 3.16
C LYS A 56 15.27 -0.28 3.15
N PRO A 57 14.80 0.79 2.48
CA PRO A 57 13.39 1.09 2.49
C PRO A 57 12.60 0.17 1.56
N GLU A 58 11.41 -0.24 2.00
CA GLU A 58 10.37 -0.79 1.14
C GLU A 58 9.48 0.31 0.54
N PHE A 59 8.99 0.04 -0.67
CA PHE A 59 8.05 0.91 -1.37
C PHE A 59 6.63 0.57 -0.95
N CYS A 60 5.99 1.47 -0.21
CA CYS A 60 4.65 1.29 0.34
C CYS A 60 3.66 2.20 -0.41
N ALA A 61 2.62 1.66 -1.02
CA ALA A 61 1.69 2.44 -1.82
C ALA A 61 0.24 2.06 -1.56
N THR A 62 -0.65 3.06 -1.65
CA THR A 62 -2.07 2.83 -1.88
C THR A 62 -2.31 2.77 -3.38
N ILE A 63 -2.94 1.69 -3.83
CA ILE A 63 -3.27 1.48 -5.24
C ILE A 63 -4.73 1.07 -5.39
N SER A 64 -5.35 1.46 -6.52
CA SER A 64 -6.69 0.98 -6.89
C SER A 64 -6.63 -0.07 -8.00
N PHE A 65 -7.59 -1.00 -7.97
CA PHE A 65 -7.89 -1.89 -9.09
C PHE A 65 -9.38 -1.93 -9.42
N GLY A 66 -9.70 -2.13 -10.70
CA GLY A 66 -11.06 -2.41 -11.17
C GLY A 66 -11.85 -1.18 -11.62
N SER A 67 -12.78 -1.40 -12.54
CA SER A 67 -13.53 -0.32 -13.23
C SER A 67 -15.02 -0.24 -12.85
N ARG A 68 -15.45 -1.00 -11.84
CA ARG A 68 -16.85 -1.03 -11.34
C ARG A 68 -16.91 -1.29 -9.85
N ILE A 69 -16.19 -2.32 -9.42
CA ILE A 69 -15.91 -2.62 -8.01
C ILE A 69 -14.46 -2.24 -7.84
N ILE A 70 -14.26 -1.00 -7.39
CA ILE A 70 -12.93 -0.46 -7.10
C ILE A 70 -12.42 -1.18 -5.86
N ASP A 71 -11.13 -1.50 -5.85
CA ASP A 71 -10.46 -2.17 -4.75
C ASP A 71 -9.28 -1.30 -4.36
N ASN A 72 -9.39 -0.61 -3.23
CA ASN A 72 -8.29 0.18 -2.70
C ASN A 72 -7.51 -0.67 -1.72
N ARG A 73 -6.25 -0.92 -2.05
CA ARG A 73 -5.38 -1.79 -1.27
C ARG A 73 -4.04 -1.15 -1.00
N ILE A 74 -3.37 -1.69 0.02
CA ILE A 74 -1.99 -1.36 0.30
C ILE A 74 -1.09 -2.42 -0.31
N ILE A 75 -0.07 -1.98 -1.03
CA ILE A 75 1.03 -2.81 -1.50
C ILE A 75 2.31 -2.34 -0.80
N VAL A 76 3.14 -3.29 -0.39
CA VAL A 76 4.50 -3.07 0.09
C VAL A 76 5.41 -3.93 -0.77
N TYR A 77 6.39 -3.30 -1.41
CA TYR A 77 7.37 -3.99 -2.22
C TYR A 77 8.77 -3.81 -1.62
N ASP A 78 9.34 -4.92 -1.18
CA ASP A 78 10.72 -5.04 -0.72
C ASP A 78 11.61 -5.33 -1.93
N TYR A 79 12.29 -4.29 -2.41
CA TYR A 79 13.21 -4.39 -3.54
C TYR A 79 14.47 -5.19 -3.20
N ALA A 80 14.91 -5.19 -1.93
CA ALA A 80 16.12 -5.87 -1.50
C ALA A 80 15.92 -7.40 -1.47
N ALA A 81 14.75 -7.85 -1.03
CA ALA A 81 14.37 -9.26 -1.02
C ALA A 81 13.58 -9.73 -2.26
N ASP A 82 13.27 -8.82 -3.18
CA ASP A 82 12.40 -9.07 -4.34
C ASP A 82 11.05 -9.69 -3.95
N LYS A 83 10.37 -9.05 -2.97
CA LYS A 83 9.16 -9.59 -2.36
C LYS A 83 8.06 -8.55 -2.23
N GLU A 84 6.85 -8.98 -2.57
CA GLU A 84 5.64 -8.16 -2.49
C GLU A 84 4.73 -8.64 -1.34
N TYR A 85 4.11 -7.69 -0.65
CA TYR A 85 3.10 -7.90 0.37
C TYR A 85 1.87 -7.06 0.04
N GLN A 86 0.68 -7.60 0.26
CA GLN A 86 -0.57 -6.90 -0.03
C GLN A 86 -1.56 -6.99 1.12
N LEU A 87 -2.25 -5.88 1.39
CA LEU A 87 -3.41 -5.80 2.25
C LEU A 87 -4.61 -5.35 1.42
N ALA A 88 -5.48 -6.30 1.09
CA ALA A 88 -6.65 -6.12 0.24
C ALA A 88 -7.79 -6.98 0.76
N ASP A 89 -9.02 -6.46 0.64
CA ASP A 89 -10.23 -7.20 1.05
C ASP A 89 -11.43 -6.73 0.22
N ARG A 90 -11.32 -6.94 -1.10
CA ARG A 90 -12.27 -6.44 -2.10
C ARG A 90 -13.73 -6.69 -1.70
N MET A 91 -14.55 -5.65 -1.77
CA MET A 91 -15.98 -5.63 -1.39
C MET A 91 -16.27 -5.68 0.12
N TYR A 92 -15.26 -5.85 0.98
CA TYR A 92 -15.41 -5.80 2.43
C TYR A 92 -14.77 -4.53 2.99
N TYR A 93 -13.51 -4.29 2.65
CA TYR A 93 -12.74 -3.16 3.14
C TYR A 93 -11.86 -2.56 2.07
N ASP A 94 -11.67 -1.25 2.19
CA ASP A 94 -10.67 -0.49 1.46
C ASP A 94 -9.57 -0.05 2.44
N TYR A 95 -8.35 0.10 1.91
CA TYR A 95 -7.16 0.42 2.70
C TYR A 95 -6.39 1.59 2.10
N TYR A 96 -6.01 2.54 2.95
CA TYR A 96 -5.31 3.76 2.55
C TYR A 96 -4.11 4.03 3.44
N LEU A 97 -3.00 4.45 2.83
CA LEU A 97 -1.82 4.96 3.51
C LEU A 97 -1.92 6.47 3.73
N SER A 98 -1.40 6.92 4.88
CA SER A 98 -1.23 8.33 5.19
C SER A 98 -0.02 8.53 6.10
N MET A 99 0.55 9.73 6.08
CA MET A 99 1.57 10.12 7.07
C MET A 99 0.94 10.88 8.22
N GLN A 100 1.21 10.44 9.46
CA GLN A 100 0.77 11.12 10.69
C GLN A 100 1.94 11.19 11.67
N ASP A 101 2.35 12.39 12.07
CA ASP A 101 3.43 12.64 13.02
C ASP A 101 4.73 11.85 12.72
N GLY A 102 5.08 11.74 11.43
CA GLY A 102 6.26 11.01 10.97
C GLY A 102 6.11 9.49 10.91
N ARG A 103 4.91 8.95 11.15
CA ARG A 103 4.60 7.52 11.09
C ARG A 103 3.69 7.16 9.93
N LEU A 104 4.04 6.10 9.23
CA LEU A 104 3.25 5.61 8.10
C LEU A 104 2.06 4.82 8.65
N MET A 105 0.86 5.36 8.47
CA MET A 105 -0.38 4.81 8.99
C MET A 105 -1.16 4.13 7.88
N ALA A 106 -1.69 2.95 8.16
CA ALA A 106 -2.65 2.25 7.32
C ALA A 106 -4.04 2.35 7.94
N THR A 107 -4.99 2.86 7.16
CA THR A 107 -6.38 3.06 7.56
C THR A 107 -7.27 2.10 6.79
N GLN A 108 -8.07 1.32 7.51
CA GLN A 108 -9.11 0.46 6.96
C GLN A 108 -10.45 1.20 7.00
N THR A 109 -11.17 1.17 5.88
CA THR A 109 -12.53 1.72 5.77
C THR A 109 -13.51 0.63 5.39
N ASP A 110 -14.77 0.79 5.79
CA ASP A 110 -15.85 -0.04 5.25
C ASP A 110 -16.01 0.22 3.75
N TYR A 111 -16.14 -0.83 2.95
CA TYR A 111 -16.22 -0.70 1.49
C TYR A 111 -17.50 0.01 1.02
N MET A 112 -18.62 -0.12 1.74
CA MET A 112 -19.93 0.36 1.27
C MET A 112 -20.13 1.85 1.50
N ASP A 113 -19.65 2.38 2.63
CA ASP A 113 -19.85 3.79 2.99
C ASP A 113 -18.54 4.58 3.16
N GLY A 114 -17.38 3.94 3.00
CA GLY A 114 -16.06 4.57 3.12
C GLY A 114 -15.73 5.02 4.53
N LYS A 115 -16.50 4.61 5.55
CA LYS A 115 -16.27 5.04 6.93
C LYS A 115 -14.96 4.45 7.46
N PRO A 116 -14.05 5.27 8.01
CA PRO A 116 -12.88 4.77 8.72
C PRO A 116 -13.28 3.89 9.91
N LEU A 117 -12.76 2.67 9.94
CA LEU A 117 -13.00 1.70 11.00
C LEU A 117 -11.84 1.70 12.00
N VAL A 118 -10.61 1.66 11.47
CA VAL A 118 -9.40 1.57 12.27
C VAL A 118 -8.22 2.14 11.49
N SER A 119 -7.29 2.76 12.22
CA SER A 119 -6.03 3.26 11.70
C SER A 119 -4.93 2.87 12.66
N ALA A 120 -3.85 2.27 12.16
CA ALA A 120 -2.66 1.98 12.94
C ALA A 120 -1.42 2.02 12.07
N GLU A 121 -0.27 2.03 12.72
CA GLU A 121 1.03 2.08 12.05
C GLU A 121 1.20 0.85 11.15
N LEU A 122 1.67 1.07 9.92
CA LEU A 122 1.95 0.01 8.97
C LEU A 122 3.12 -0.82 9.51
N GLN A 123 2.92 -2.13 9.61
CA GLN A 123 3.93 -3.05 10.11
C GLN A 123 3.91 -4.34 9.29
N LEU A 124 5.11 -4.89 9.05
CA LEU A 124 5.26 -6.27 8.60
C LEU A 124 5.54 -7.15 9.81
N ILE A 125 4.66 -8.13 10.05
CA ILE A 125 4.79 -9.11 11.14
C ILE A 125 4.79 -10.49 10.51
N ASN A 126 5.85 -11.27 10.75
CA ASN A 126 6.01 -12.62 10.20
C ASN A 126 5.89 -12.69 8.67
N GLY A 127 6.26 -11.62 7.96
CA GLY A 127 6.20 -11.57 6.50
C GLY A 127 4.79 -11.34 5.95
N GLU A 128 3.89 -10.74 6.73
CA GLU A 128 2.58 -10.26 6.30
C GLU A 128 2.34 -8.85 6.82
N ILE A 129 1.55 -8.04 6.08
CA ILE A 129 1.08 -6.76 6.59
C ILE A 129 0.14 -7.04 7.77
N PHE A 130 0.43 -6.42 8.92
CA PHE A 130 -0.42 -6.55 10.10
C PHE A 130 -1.84 -6.11 9.78
N ARG A 131 -2.80 -7.01 10.02
CA ARG A 131 -4.23 -6.75 9.82
C ARG A 131 -4.85 -6.22 11.10
N PHE A 132 -5.67 -5.20 10.96
CA PHE A 132 -6.51 -4.68 12.03
C PHE A 132 -7.71 -5.62 12.25
N GLY A 133 -8.15 -5.83 13.49
CA GLY A 133 -9.23 -6.78 13.82
C GLY A 133 -10.51 -6.52 13.01
N ARG A 134 -11.34 -7.51 12.68
CA ARG A 134 -11.78 -8.65 13.51
C ARG A 134 -11.16 -9.99 13.12
N SER A 135 -10.64 -10.71 14.13
CA SER A 135 -10.80 -12.16 14.18
C SER A 135 -12.29 -12.47 14.04
N VAL A 136 -12.64 -13.26 13.03
CA VAL A 136 -14.00 -13.76 12.80
C VAL A 136 -14.56 -14.23 14.15
N GLU A 137 -15.61 -13.58 14.66
CA GLU A 137 -16.45 -14.23 15.65
C GLU A 137 -16.89 -15.54 15.00
N GLU A 138 -16.48 -16.66 15.60
CA GLU A 138 -17.02 -17.98 15.32
C GLU A 138 -18.51 -17.82 15.06
N LYS A 139 -18.98 -18.31 13.91
CA LYS A 139 -20.41 -18.51 13.70
C LYS A 139 -20.91 -19.32 14.89
N GLN A 140 -21.57 -18.67 15.84
CA GLN A 140 -22.47 -19.37 16.74
C GLN A 140 -23.63 -19.82 15.88
N GLU A 141 -23.49 -21.01 15.30
CA GLU A 141 -24.65 -21.84 14.99
C GLU A 141 -25.45 -21.95 16.29
N THR A 142 -26.61 -21.32 16.30
CA THR A 142 -27.61 -21.48 17.35
C THR A 142 -28.77 -22.27 16.70
N PRO A 143 -29.34 -23.25 17.42
CA PRO A 143 -29.67 -24.58 16.91
C PRO A 143 -30.89 -24.67 16.00
#